data_AF-A0A1M5QFK9-F1
#
_entry.id   AF-A0A1M5QFK9-F1
#
_cell.length_a   1.000
_cell.length_b   1.000
_cell.length_c   1.000
_cell.angle_alpha   90.00
_cell.angle_beta   90.00
_cell.angle_gamma   90.00
#
_symmetry.space_group_name_H-M   'P 1'
#
loop_
_entity.id
_entity.type
_entity.pdbx_description
1 polymer ?
#
loop_
_entity_poly.entity_id
_entity_poly.type
_entity_poly.pdbx_seq_one_letter_code
_entity_poly.pdbx_strand_id
1 'polypeptide(L)'
;MDNNSNIISWSEEFIKKEIMHIGDLKAKGHTAKYILDLNAFSYEALEHCGLPKSYLVPTAEPQKMSIEEWDAHTSAEHKWEYDGTPFMDRHQRDRVMLGLIFSAGLKHLLEILPSESIQELKKLLILK
;
A
#
# COMPACT_ATOMS: atom_id res chain seq x y z
N MET A 1 -17.00 29.08 16.66
CA MET A 1 -15.72 28.36 16.46
C MET A 1 -16.08 26.90 16.68
N ASP A 2 -16.70 26.23 15.71
CA ASP A 2 -17.36 24.91 15.95
C ASP A 2 -17.28 23.96 14.73
N ASN A 3 -16.52 24.32 13.69
CA ASN A 3 -16.37 23.46 12.51
C ASN A 3 -15.38 22.32 12.73
N ASN A 4 -14.38 22.48 13.60
CA ASN A 4 -13.28 21.52 13.71
C ASN A 4 -13.68 20.26 14.50
N SER A 5 -14.51 20.41 15.54
CA SER A 5 -15.02 19.29 16.35
C SER A 5 -15.99 18.40 15.57
N ASN A 6 -16.87 19.01 14.76
CA ASN A 6 -17.76 18.25 13.89
C ASN A 6 -16.99 17.47 12.84
N ILE A 7 -16.03 18.09 12.13
CA ILE A 7 -15.23 17.40 11.08
C ILE A 7 -14.50 16.17 11.63
N ILE A 8 -13.89 16.26 12.81
CA ILE A 8 -13.20 15.14 13.47
C ILE A 8 -14.20 14.01 13.82
N SER A 9 -15.39 14.36 14.31
CA SER A 9 -16.44 13.38 14.62
C SER A 9 -16.94 12.63 13.37
N TRP A 10 -17.10 13.32 12.24
CA TRP A 10 -17.54 12.70 10.99
C TRP A 10 -16.47 11.75 10.41
N SER A 11 -15.18 12.10 10.52
CA SER A 11 -14.10 11.21 10.07
C SER A 11 -13.99 9.94 10.91
N GLU A 12 -14.16 10.05 12.24
CA GLU A 12 -14.11 8.88 13.13
C GLU A 12 -15.28 7.91 12.89
N GLU A 13 -16.50 8.42 12.67
CA GLU A 13 -17.65 7.58 12.33
C GLU A 13 -17.49 6.89 10.97
N PHE A 14 -16.89 7.59 10.01
CA PHE A 14 -16.60 7.02 8.70
C PHE A 14 -15.63 5.83 8.81
N ILE A 15 -14.49 6.01 9.50
CA ILE A 15 -13.50 4.95 9.70
C ILE A 15 -14.11 3.76 10.47
N LYS A 16 -14.95 4.01 11.49
CA LYS A 16 -15.65 2.93 12.21
C LYS A 16 -16.53 2.09 11.28
N LYS A 17 -17.26 2.72 10.35
CA LYS A 17 -18.09 2.00 9.37
C LYS A 17 -17.25 1.15 8.42
N GLU A 18 -16.11 1.66 7.96
CA GLU A 18 -15.17 0.90 7.14
C GLU A 18 -14.59 -0.30 7.90
N ILE A 19 -14.17 -0.11 9.16
CA ILE A 19 -13.67 -1.19 10.01
C ILE A 19 -14.71 -2.29 10.19
N MET A 20 -15.97 -1.92 10.44
CA MET A 20 -17.07 -2.89 10.55
C MET A 20 -17.25 -3.66 9.23
N HIS A 21 -17.27 -2.97 8.10
CA HIS A 21 -17.42 -3.59 6.79
C HIS A 21 -16.25 -4.54 6.48
N ILE A 22 -15.01 -4.16 6.76
CA ILE A 22 -13.84 -5.04 6.62
C ILE A 22 -13.99 -6.27 7.53
N GLY A 23 -14.46 -6.08 8.76
CA GLY A 23 -14.76 -7.16 9.70
C GLY A 23 -15.75 -8.17 9.14
N ASP A 24 -16.85 -7.71 8.54
CA ASP A 24 -17.86 -8.55 7.89
C ASP A 24 -17.29 -9.31 6.69
N LEU A 25 -16.43 -8.68 5.89
CA LEU A 25 -15.76 -9.35 4.77
C LEU A 25 -14.84 -10.47 5.25
N LYS A 26 -14.07 -10.23 6.32
CA LYS A 26 -13.22 -11.26 6.95
C LYS A 26 -14.05 -12.40 7.53
N ALA A 27 -15.18 -12.10 8.18
CA ALA A 27 -16.08 -13.11 8.73
C ALA A 27 -16.73 -14.00 7.65
N LYS A 28 -16.93 -13.45 6.44
CA LYS A 28 -17.36 -14.20 5.25
C LYS A 28 -16.25 -15.03 4.58
N GLY A 29 -15.02 -14.99 5.11
CA GLY A 29 -13.88 -15.75 4.60
C GLY A 29 -13.16 -15.10 3.42
N HIS A 30 -13.42 -13.82 3.12
CA HIS A 30 -12.69 -13.11 2.08
C HIS A 30 -11.22 -12.91 2.46
N THR A 31 -10.32 -13.03 1.47
CA THR A 31 -8.88 -12.89 1.66
C THR A 31 -8.46 -11.43 1.75
N ALA A 32 -7.26 -11.18 2.30
CA ALA A 32 -6.67 -9.85 2.27
C ALA A 32 -6.52 -9.29 0.84
N LYS A 33 -6.15 -10.15 -0.12
CA LYS A 33 -6.10 -9.78 -1.55
C LYS A 33 -7.45 -9.25 -2.03
N TYR A 34 -8.53 -10.01 -1.79
CA TYR A 34 -9.87 -9.59 -2.20
C TYR A 34 -10.25 -8.24 -1.59
N ILE A 35 -10.04 -8.05 -0.29
CA ILE A 35 -10.42 -6.81 0.40
C ILE A 35 -9.63 -5.61 -0.14
N LEU A 36 -8.32 -5.78 -0.41
CA LEU A 36 -7.47 -4.73 -0.97
C LEU A 36 -7.82 -4.41 -2.43
N ASP A 37 -8.19 -5.43 -3.23
CA ASP A 37 -8.60 -5.27 -4.63
C ASP A 37 -9.91 -4.47 -4.77
N LEU A 38 -10.75 -4.42 -3.73
CA LEU A 38 -11.95 -3.57 -3.74
C LEU A 38 -11.62 -2.08 -3.83
N ASN A 39 -10.43 -1.67 -3.40
CA ASN A 39 -9.97 -0.27 -3.35
C ASN A 39 -11.03 0.70 -2.77
N ALA A 40 -11.79 0.22 -1.79
CA ALA A 40 -13.01 0.86 -1.29
C ALA A 40 -12.88 1.35 0.17
N PHE A 41 -11.71 1.20 0.78
CA PHE A 41 -11.47 1.48 2.19
C PHE A 41 -10.29 2.41 2.37
N SER A 42 -10.36 3.29 3.38
CA SER A 42 -9.22 4.10 3.79
C SER A 42 -8.06 3.24 4.32
N TYR A 43 -6.84 3.75 4.19
CA TYR A 43 -5.65 3.09 4.72
C TYR A 43 -5.69 2.92 6.24
N GLU A 44 -6.30 3.87 6.96
CA GLU A 44 -6.46 3.83 8.40
C GLU A 44 -7.37 2.66 8.83
N ALA A 45 -8.50 2.46 8.15
CA ALA A 45 -9.38 1.33 8.42
C ALA A 45 -8.72 -0.02 8.12
N LEU A 46 -7.96 -0.11 7.01
CA LEU A 46 -7.21 -1.30 6.64
C LEU A 46 -6.15 -1.66 7.71
N GLU A 47 -5.40 -0.66 8.20
CA GLU A 47 -4.38 -0.84 9.25
C GLU A 47 -5.02 -1.29 10.58
N HIS A 48 -6.13 -0.66 10.98
CA HIS A 48 -6.91 -1.11 12.16
C HIS A 48 -7.37 -2.56 12.07
N CYS A 49 -7.64 -3.05 10.86
CA CYS A 49 -8.06 -4.43 10.61
C CYS A 49 -6.90 -5.42 10.45
N GLY A 50 -5.65 -4.97 10.59
CA GLY A 50 -4.44 -5.77 10.42
C GLY A 50 -4.19 -6.24 9.00
N LEU A 51 -4.71 -5.52 8.00
CA LEU A 51 -4.46 -5.82 6.59
C LEU A 51 -3.14 -5.20 6.14
N PRO A 52 -2.37 -5.89 5.28
CA PRO A 52 -1.12 -5.34 4.77
C PRO A 52 -1.42 -4.21 3.77
N LYS A 53 -0.44 -3.33 3.57
CA LYS A 53 -0.54 -2.24 2.57
C LYS A 53 -0.69 -2.75 1.13
N SER A 54 -0.14 -3.94 0.87
CA SER A 54 -0.18 -4.65 -0.41
C SER A 54 -0.14 -6.14 -0.12
N TYR A 55 -0.80 -6.94 -0.96
CA TYR A 55 -0.67 -8.39 -0.93
C TYR A 55 0.48 -8.91 -1.81
N LEU A 56 1.17 -8.03 -2.55
CA LEU A 56 2.30 -8.41 -3.39
C LEU A 56 3.49 -8.76 -2.51
N VAL A 57 4.10 -9.92 -2.82
CA VAL A 57 5.32 -10.39 -2.17
C VAL A 57 6.40 -10.49 -3.25
N PRO A 58 7.31 -9.51 -3.35
CA PRO A 58 8.42 -9.59 -4.29
C PRO A 58 9.34 -10.77 -3.95
N THR A 59 9.70 -11.55 -4.96
CA THR A 59 10.67 -12.64 -4.84
C THR A 59 11.99 -12.28 -5.53
N ALA A 60 12.95 -13.21 -5.54
CA ALA A 60 14.23 -13.01 -6.23
C ALA A 60 14.04 -12.73 -7.72
N GLU A 61 13.13 -13.46 -8.36
CA GLU A 61 12.85 -13.38 -9.78
C GLU A 61 11.64 -12.47 -10.07
N PRO A 62 11.58 -11.86 -11.27
CA PRO A 62 10.43 -11.06 -11.71
C PRO A 62 9.12 -11.85 -11.66
N GLN A 63 8.04 -11.20 -11.22
CA GLN A 63 6.69 -11.76 -11.25
C GLN A 63 5.77 -10.95 -12.17
N LYS A 64 4.91 -11.63 -12.92
CA LYS A 64 3.93 -10.96 -13.79
C LYS A 64 2.80 -10.38 -12.94
N MET A 65 2.36 -9.19 -13.34
CA MET A 65 1.23 -8.48 -12.74
C MET A 65 0.13 -8.33 -13.78
N SER A 66 -1.13 -8.56 -13.40
CA SER A 66 -2.27 -8.23 -14.25
C SER A 66 -2.50 -6.71 -14.29
N ILE A 67 -3.33 -6.25 -15.23
CA ILE A 67 -3.71 -4.82 -15.29
C ILE A 67 -4.48 -4.43 -14.03
N GLU A 68 -5.36 -5.31 -13.55
CA GLU A 68 -6.14 -5.10 -12.34
C GLU A 68 -5.24 -5.04 -11.10
N GLU A 69 -4.21 -5.88 -11.02
CA GLU A 69 -3.23 -5.82 -9.94
C GLU A 69 -2.40 -4.53 -10.01
N TRP A 70 -2.06 -4.06 -11.20
CA TRP A 70 -1.36 -2.79 -11.39
C TRP A 70 -2.21 -1.59 -10.96
N ASP A 71 -3.48 -1.56 -11.37
CA ASP A 71 -4.42 -0.51 -10.99
C ASP A 71 -4.66 -0.51 -9.47
N ALA A 72 -4.72 -1.70 -8.87
CA ALA A 72 -4.79 -1.87 -7.42
C ALA A 72 -3.47 -1.56 -6.69
N HIS A 73 -2.36 -1.23 -7.35
CA HIS A 73 -1.11 -0.86 -6.67
C HIS A 73 -0.56 0.50 -7.12
N THR A 74 -1.27 1.19 -8.00
CA THR A 74 -0.96 2.56 -8.40
C THR A 74 -1.85 3.59 -7.71
N SER A 75 -1.44 4.85 -7.72
CA SER A 75 -2.19 5.95 -7.11
C SER A 75 -3.55 6.13 -7.79
N ALA A 76 -4.50 6.71 -7.07
CA ALA A 76 -5.72 7.20 -7.68
C ALA A 76 -5.33 8.15 -8.83
N GLU A 77 -5.82 7.86 -10.04
CA GLU A 77 -5.50 8.55 -11.30
C GLU A 77 -4.14 8.22 -11.95
N HIS A 78 -3.38 7.24 -11.43
CA HIS A 78 -2.04 6.87 -11.93
C HIS A 78 -1.04 8.05 -11.97
N LYS A 79 -1.30 9.10 -11.18
CA LYS A 79 -0.45 10.27 -11.06
C LYS A 79 0.63 10.03 -10.01
N TRP A 80 1.87 10.23 -10.41
CA TRP A 80 3.04 10.06 -9.53
C TRP A 80 3.24 11.26 -8.60
N GLU A 81 2.56 12.37 -8.90
CA GLU A 81 2.71 13.65 -8.23
C GLU A 81 1.39 14.43 -8.27
N TYR A 82 1.14 15.22 -7.23
CA TYR A 82 0.12 16.27 -7.20
C TYR A 82 0.77 17.56 -6.69
N ASP A 83 0.77 18.62 -7.50
CA ASP A 83 1.35 19.94 -7.18
C ASP A 83 2.79 19.91 -6.61
N GLY A 84 3.74 19.24 -7.26
CA GLY A 84 5.12 19.15 -6.75
C GLY A 84 5.32 18.07 -5.69
N THR A 85 4.24 17.47 -5.19
CA THR A 85 4.28 16.50 -4.09
C THR A 85 4.15 15.07 -4.62
N PRO A 86 5.21 14.23 -4.53
CA PRO A 86 5.16 12.85 -4.99
C PRO A 86 4.22 12.03 -4.13
N PHE A 87 3.15 11.51 -4.75
CA PHE A 87 2.04 10.80 -4.12
C PHE A 87 1.29 11.61 -3.04
N MET A 88 -0.02 11.39 -2.92
CA MET A 88 -0.82 12.09 -1.91
C MET A 88 -0.52 11.61 -0.48
N ASP A 89 -0.08 10.35 -0.32
CA ASP A 89 0.27 9.77 0.97
C ASP A 89 1.33 8.64 0.86
N ARG A 90 1.89 8.24 2.00
CA ARG A 90 2.93 7.20 2.10
C ARG A 90 2.47 5.81 1.64
N HIS A 91 1.19 5.47 1.78
CA HIS A 91 0.67 4.15 1.44
C HIS A 91 0.57 3.97 -0.07
N GLN A 92 0.19 5.02 -0.80
CA GLN A 92 0.22 5.03 -2.27
C GLN A 92 1.64 4.80 -2.79
N ARG A 93 2.62 5.53 -2.24
CA ARG A 93 4.04 5.34 -2.58
C ARG A 93 4.52 3.93 -2.26
N ASP A 94 4.22 3.42 -1.06
CA ASP A 94 4.67 2.11 -0.61
C ASP A 94 4.06 0.98 -1.50
N ARG A 95 2.80 1.10 -1.94
CA ARG A 95 2.15 0.16 -2.89
C ARG A 95 2.82 0.16 -4.26
N VAL A 96 3.04 1.34 -4.83
CA VAL A 96 3.71 1.48 -6.14
C VAL A 96 5.12 0.89 -6.08
N MET A 97 5.87 1.22 -5.02
CA MET A 97 7.21 0.69 -4.82
C MET A 97 7.21 -0.85 -4.74
N LEU A 98 6.27 -1.44 -3.99
CA LEU A 98 6.13 -2.90 -3.94
C LEU A 98 5.76 -3.48 -5.30
N GLY A 99 4.89 -2.82 -6.07
CA GLY A 99 4.52 -3.27 -7.41
C GLY A 99 5.66 -3.26 -8.42
N LEU A 100 6.52 -2.23 -8.36
CA LEU A 100 7.71 -2.14 -9.18
C LEU A 100 8.75 -3.21 -8.81
N ILE A 101 9.00 -3.41 -7.51
CA ILE A 101 9.95 -4.44 -7.06
C ILE A 101 9.41 -5.84 -7.35
N PHE A 102 8.10 -6.07 -7.22
CA PHE A 102 7.45 -7.33 -7.58
C PHE A 102 7.63 -7.66 -9.07
N SER A 103 7.42 -6.68 -9.95
CA SER A 103 7.56 -6.88 -11.40
C SER A 103 9.02 -6.96 -11.86
N ALA A 104 9.96 -6.37 -11.13
CA ALA A 104 11.39 -6.43 -11.43
C ALA A 104 12.12 -7.62 -10.78
N GLY A 105 11.67 -8.09 -9.62
CA GLY A 105 12.39 -9.04 -8.77
C GLY A 105 13.52 -8.39 -7.96
N LEU A 106 13.79 -8.95 -6.78
CA LEU A 106 14.82 -8.45 -5.86
C LEU A 106 16.24 -8.58 -6.43
N LYS A 107 16.48 -9.57 -7.29
CA LYS A 107 17.80 -9.74 -7.93
C LYS A 107 18.10 -8.56 -8.86
N HIS A 108 17.14 -8.22 -9.72
CA HIS A 108 17.32 -7.09 -10.64
C HIS A 108 17.44 -5.76 -9.89
N LEU A 109 16.66 -5.58 -8.81
CA LEU A 109 16.82 -4.42 -7.92
C LEU A 109 18.28 -4.29 -7.43
N LEU A 110 18.90 -5.38 -6.98
CA LEU A 110 20.29 -5.37 -6.52
C LEU A 110 21.30 -5.13 -7.66
N GLU A 111 20.98 -5.53 -8.89
CA GLU A 111 21.85 -5.31 -10.06
C GLU A 111 21.89 -3.84 -10.50
N ILE A 112 20.77 -3.10 -10.36
CA ILE A 112 20.66 -1.71 -10.80
C ILE A 112 21.05 -0.69 -9.71
N LEU A 113 21.05 -1.10 -8.45
CA LEU A 113 21.38 -0.20 -7.34
C LEU A 113 22.87 0.20 -7.39
N PRO A 114 23.20 1.49 -7.19
CA PRO A 114 24.58 1.91 -7.00
C PRO A 114 25.23 1.19 -5.82
N SER A 115 26.55 1.01 -5.89
CA SER A 115 27.31 0.26 -4.89
C SER A 115 27.12 0.82 -3.48
N GLU A 116 27.08 2.14 -3.33
CA GLU A 116 26.84 2.84 -2.07
C GLU A 116 25.47 2.48 -1.48
N SER A 117 24.44 2.40 -2.33
CA SER A 117 23.08 2.03 -1.90
C SER A 117 22.99 0.57 -1.45
N ILE A 118 23.72 -0.34 -2.11
CA ILE A 118 23.83 -1.74 -1.69
C ILE A 118 24.49 -1.86 -0.31
N GLN A 119 25.51 -1.04 -0.02
CA GLN A 119 26.16 -1.05 1.30
C GLN A 119 25.22 -0.57 2.40
N GLU A 120 24.44 0.49 2.16
CA GLU A 120 23.41 0.92 3.10
C GLU A 120 22.34 -0.16 3.32
N LEU A 121 21.88 -0.81 2.25
CA LEU A 121 20.91 -1.91 2.35
C LEU A 121 21.45 -3.07 3.22
N LYS A 122 22.72 -3.46 3.03
CA LYS A 122 23.35 -4.51 3.83
C LYS A 122 23.38 -4.16 5.33
N LYS A 123 23.67 -2.91 5.69
CA LYS A 123 23.65 -2.46 7.09
C LYS A 123 22.25 -2.62 7.71
N LEU A 124 21.20 -2.28 6.95
CA LEU A 124 19.82 -2.38 7.41
C LEU A 124 19.36 -3.83 7.60
N LEU A 125 19.80 -4.76 6.74
CA LEU A 125 19.42 -6.17 6.82
C LEU A 125 20.08 -6.91 7.98
N ILE A 126 21.24 -6.48 8.45
CA ILE A 126 21.92 -7.04 9.63
C ILE A 126 21.19 -6.64 10.93
N LEU A 127 20.45 -5.53 10.91
CA LEU A 127 19.74 -4.97 12.07
C LEU A 127 18.29 -5.45 12.20
N LYS A 128 17.82 -6.30 11.28
CA LYS A 128 16.41 -6.69 11.15
C LYS A 128 16.13 -8.08 11.70
#